data_AF-A0A970FBH2-F1
#
_entry.id   AF-A0A970FBH2-F1
#
_cell.length_a   1.000
_cell.length_b   1.000
_cell.length_c   1.000
_cell.angle_alpha   90.00
_cell.angle_beta   90.00
_cell.angle_gamma   90.00
#
_symmetry.space_group_name_H-M   'P 1'
#
loop_
_entity.id
_entity.type
_entity.pdbx_description
1 polymer ?
#
loop_
_entity_poly.entity_id
_entity_poly.type
_entity_poly.pdbx_seq_one_letter_code
_entity_poly.pdbx_strand_id
1 'polypeptide(L)' 'MPKRKLDEQEKSRKNLLQQIRHTEDRIRDAEIAMENEPMSPDRMQELKEKNDNRRMSIEQKKDEL' A
#
# COMPACT_ATOMS: atom_id res chain seq x y z
N MET A 1 -18.13 -18.92 -26.74
CA MET A 1 -17.54 -17.58 -26.47
C MET A 1 -16.86 -17.55 -25.10
N PRO A 2 -15.60 -18.00 -24.94
CA PRO A 2 -14.90 -17.90 -23.66
C PRO A 2 -13.95 -16.69 -23.67
N LYS A 3 -14.49 -15.46 -23.70
CA LYS A 3 -13.69 -14.23 -23.48
C LYS A 3 -13.75 -13.71 -22.04
N ARG A 4 -14.64 -14.26 -21.21
CA ARG A 4 -14.96 -13.70 -19.88
C ARG A 4 -13.91 -13.96 -18.79
N LYS A 5 -13.25 -15.13 -18.79
CA LYS A 5 -12.31 -15.52 -17.73
C LYS A 5 -10.95 -14.78 -17.77
N LEU A 6 -10.44 -14.49 -18.96
CA LEU A 6 -9.19 -13.72 -19.12
C LEU A 6 -9.37 -12.27 -18.62
N ASP A 7 -10.55 -11.70 -18.84
CA ASP A 7 -10.91 -10.35 -18.41
C ASP A 7 -11.03 -10.23 -16.87
N GLU A 8 -11.52 -11.28 -16.19
CA GLU A 8 -11.59 -11.31 -14.71
C GLU A 8 -10.19 -11.35 -14.06
N GLN A 9 -9.26 -12.12 -14.61
CA GLN A 9 -7.87 -12.18 -14.12
C GLN A 9 -7.15 -10.85 -14.34
N GLU A 10 -7.31 -10.22 -15.51
CA GLU A 10 -6.70 -8.93 -15.80
C GLU A 10 -7.24 -7.82 -14.89
N LYS A 11 -8.55 -7.83 -14.61
CA LYS A 11 -9.19 -6.92 -13.66
C LYS A 11 -8.66 -7.13 -12.23
N SER A 12 -8.53 -8.38 -11.79
CA SER A 12 -7.96 -8.71 -10.49
C SER A 12 -6.54 -8.18 -10.34
N ARG A 13 -5.69 -8.41 -11.34
CA ARG A 13 -4.30 -7.91 -11.36
C ARG A 13 -4.23 -6.38 -11.32
N LYS A 14 -5.06 -5.69 -12.11
CA LYS A 14 -5.14 -4.21 -12.10
C LYS A 14 -5.58 -3.67 -10.73
N ASN A 15 -6.54 -4.32 -10.08
CA ASN A 15 -6.98 -3.97 -8.74
C ASN A 15 -5.85 -4.16 -7.72
N LEU A 16 -5.13 -5.28 -7.77
CA LEU A 16 -4.01 -5.56 -6.87
C LEU A 16 -2.88 -4.53 -7.01
N LEU A 17 -2.51 -4.19 -8.26
CA LEU A 17 -1.55 -3.11 -8.54
C LEU A 17 -2.02 -1.76 -8.01
N GLN A 18 -3.31 -1.44 -8.16
CA GLN A 18 -3.89 -0.22 -7.64
C GLN A 18 -3.82 -0.18 -6.10
N GLN A 19 -4.10 -1.29 -5.43
CA GLN A 19 -3.99 -1.38 -3.96
C GLN A 19 -2.55 -1.21 -3.47
N ILE A 20 -1.57 -1.77 -4.18
CA ILE A 20 -0.15 -1.57 -3.88
C ILE A 20 0.18 -0.08 -3.97
N ARG A 21 -0.13 0.56 -5.10
CA ARG A 21 0.14 1.99 -5.31
C ARG A 21 -0.51 2.87 -4.25
N HIS A 22 -1.78 2.66 -3.94
CA HIS A 22 -2.48 3.42 -2.88
C HIS A 22 -1.88 3.22 -1.49
N THR A 23 -1.24 2.08 -1.26
CA THR A 23 -0.57 1.80 0.02
C THR A 23 0.81 2.46 0.06
N GLU A 24 1.54 2.47 -1.06
CA GLU A 24 2.81 3.19 -1.23
C GLU A 24 2.62 4.70 -1.07
N ASP A 25 1.57 5.27 -1.68
CA ASP A 25 1.25 6.70 -1.55
C ASP A 25 0.94 7.08 -0.09
N ARG A 26 0.18 6.25 0.64
CA ARG A 26 -0.10 6.47 2.07
C ARG A 26 1.13 6.37 2.96
N ILE A 27 2.08 5.51 2.62
CA ILE A 27 3.37 5.44 3.34
C ILE A 27 4.12 6.75 3.13
N ARG A 28 4.21 7.21 1.88
CA ARG A 28 4.91 8.44 1.51
C ARG A 28 4.30 9.66 2.20
N ASP A 29 2.98 9.80 2.18
CA ASP A 29 2.31 10.92 2.85
C ASP A 29 2.59 10.93 4.36
N ALA A 30 2.57 9.75 4.99
CA ALA A 30 2.92 9.62 6.40
C ALA A 30 4.41 9.94 6.67
N GLU A 31 5.33 9.51 5.79
CA GLU A 31 6.75 9.85 5.90
C GLU A 31 7.00 11.35 5.76
N ILE A 32 6.35 12.00 4.80
CA ILE A 32 6.43 13.45 4.60
C ILE A 32 5.89 14.19 5.82
N ALA A 33 4.72 13.80 6.34
CA ALA A 33 4.19 14.38 7.57
C ALA A 33 5.15 14.19 8.74
N MET A 34 5.77 13.00 8.85
CA MET A 34 6.71 12.73 9.93
C MET A 34 8.00 13.55 9.86
N GLU A 35 8.44 13.92 8.66
CA GLU A 35 9.65 14.72 8.43
C GLU A 35 9.38 16.23 8.59
N ASN A 36 8.19 16.70 8.20
CA ASN A 36 7.93 18.13 8.03
C ASN A 36 7.01 18.73 9.10
N GLU A 37 6.24 17.92 9.83
CA GLU A 37 5.30 18.41 10.83
C GLU A 37 5.79 18.17 12.27
N PRO A 38 5.53 19.12 13.20
CA PRO A 38 5.78 18.89 14.61
C PRO A 38 4.78 17.86 15.15
N MET A 39 5.28 16.74 15.66
CA MET A 39 4.48 15.66 16.25
C MET A 39 5.06 15.21 17.59
N SER A 40 4.23 14.57 18.42
CA SER A 40 4.73 13.88 19.62
C SER A 40 5.53 12.63 19.26
N PRO A 41 6.47 12.19 20.12
CA PRO A 41 7.19 10.92 19.93
C PRO A 41 6.26 9.71 19.78
N ASP A 42 5.18 9.66 20.58
CA ASP A 42 4.20 8.57 20.51
C ASP A 42 3.50 8.52 19.14
N ARG A 43 3.14 9.68 18.61
CA ARG A 43 2.50 9.78 17.29
C ARG A 43 3.46 9.36 16.18
N MET A 44 4.72 9.75 16.28
CA MET A 44 5.76 9.33 15.33
C MET A 44 5.96 7.82 15.36
N GLN A 45 5.99 7.22 16.54
CA GLN A 45 6.14 5.77 16.71
C GLN A 45 4.95 5.00 16.13
N GLU A 46 3.72 5.47 16.39
CA GLU A 46 2.50 4.89 15.82
C GLU A 46 2.50 4.93 14.29
N LEU A 47 2.91 6.05 13.69
CA LEU A 47 3.00 6.19 12.24
C LEU A 47 4.08 5.29 11.63
N LYS A 48 5.23 5.13 12.30
CA LYS A 48 6.28 4.20 11.89
C LYS A 48 5.79 2.76 11.88
N GLU A 49 5.19 2.29 12.98
CA GLU A 49 4.67 0.92 13.07
C GLU A 49 3.57 0.66 12.02
N LYS A 50 2.69 1.64 11.79
CA LYS A 50 1.70 1.55 10.71
C LYS A 50 2.34 1.48 9.33
N ASN A 51 3.41 2.24 9.09
CA ASN A 51 4.13 2.18 7.81
C ASN A 51 4.85 0.86 7.60
N ASP A 52 5.47 0.28 8.64
CA ASP A 52 6.14 -1.01 8.54
C ASP A 52 5.13 -2.13 8.22
N ASN A 53 3.97 -2.14 8.88
CA ASN A 53 2.88 -3.06 8.55
C ASN A 53 2.37 -2.88 7.10
N ARG A 54 2.29 -1.64 6.61
CA ARG A 54 1.90 -1.36 5.22
C ARG A 54 2.93 -1.88 4.22
N ARG A 55 4.23 -1.75 4.51
CA ARG A 55 5.32 -2.29 3.68
C ARG A 55 5.24 -3.81 3.58
N MET A 56 5.04 -4.49 4.70
CA MET A 56 4.81 -5.95 4.72
C MET A 56 3.58 -6.35 3.90
N SER A 57 2.48 -5.60 4.00
CA SER A 57 1.27 -5.87 3.20
C SER A 57 1.50 -5.66 1.70
N ILE A 58 2.31 -4.69 1.30
CA ILE A 58 2.69 -4.49 -0.10
C ILE A 58 3.51 -5.68 -0.61
N GLU A 59 4.47 -6.16 0.18
CA GLU A 59 5.30 -7.31 -0.20
C GLU A 59 4.43 -8.55 -0.43
N GLN A 60 3.52 -8.87 0.49
CA GLN A 60 2.56 -9.97 0.33
C GLN A 60 1.72 -9.84 -0.95
N LYS A 61 1.25 -8.62 -1.26
CA LYS A 61 0.49 -8.36 -2.50
C LYS A 61 1.34 -8.43 -3.76
N LYS A 62 2.65 -8.15 -3.66
CA LYS A 62 3.59 -8.31 -4.79
C LYS A 62 3.86 -9.79 -5.07
N ASP A 63 3.85 -10.64 -4.05
CA ASP A 63 3.97 -12.10 -4.20
C ASP A 63 2.72 -12.74 -4.83
N GLU A 64 1.55 -12.08 -4.73
CA GLU A 64 0.29 -12.50 -5.35
C GLU A 64 0.15 -12.13 -6.85
N LEU A 65 1.08 -11.33 -7.41
CA LEU A 65 1.04 -10.86 -8.81
C LEU A 65 1.66 -11.85 -9.82
#